data_AF-X1E063-F1
#
_entry.id   AF-X1E063-F1
#
_cell.length_a   1.000
_cell.length_b   1.000
_cell.length_c   1.000
_cell.angle_alpha   90.00
_cell.angle_beta   90.00
_cell.angle_gamma   90.00
#
_symmetry.space_group_name_H-M   'P 1'
#
loop_
_entity.id
_entity.type
_entity.pdbx_description
1 polymer ?
#
loop_
_entity_poly.entity_id
_entity_poly.type
_entity_poly.pdbx_seq_one_letter_code
_entity_poly.pdbx_strand_id
1 'polypeptide(L)'
;MQKFRLFRIGVLAVFMPLMLLFLTGCGLPRNPVPLARISDGRLAGFSKVRFWDVQYNPDVSIDSKDSSDCSFLALSGGGAKGAFGAGFLNGWTDSGTRPNFKIVTGISTGALIAPLAFLGSEYDDKLRESYTTITTRDILDVQGLLGFGILPILTGESYASTKPLQNMISDMLTP
;
A
#
# COMPACT_ATOMS: atom_id res chain seq x y z
N MET A 1 12.68 11.73 57.16
CA MET A 1 12.74 10.71 56.08
C MET A 1 11.40 9.99 55.81
N GLN A 2 10.54 9.74 56.81
CA GLN A 2 9.24 9.04 56.63
C GLN A 2 8.18 9.80 55.78
N LYS A 3 8.06 11.13 55.94
CA LYS A 3 7.05 11.94 55.24
C LYS A 3 7.23 11.95 53.71
N PHE A 4 8.47 11.92 53.22
CA PHE A 4 8.80 11.84 51.80
C PHE A 4 8.47 10.47 51.18
N ARG A 5 8.55 9.39 51.97
CA ARG A 5 8.14 8.04 51.54
C ARG A 5 6.63 7.92 51.42
N LEU A 6 5.87 8.45 52.39
CA LEU A 6 4.40 8.46 52.31
C LEU A 6 3.88 9.29 51.13
N PHE A 7 4.48 10.44 50.87
CA PHE A 7 4.12 11.28 49.72
C PHE A 7 4.39 10.58 48.38
N ARG A 8 5.55 9.91 48.24
CA ARG A 8 5.89 9.12 47.04
C ARG A 8 4.93 7.94 46.83
N ILE A 9 4.54 7.25 47.90
CA ILE A 9 3.60 6.13 47.84
C ILE A 9 2.19 6.64 47.46
N GLY A 10 1.76 7.78 48.00
CA GLY A 10 0.48 8.41 47.63
C GLY A 10 0.43 8.85 46.17
N VAL A 11 1.53 9.44 45.65
CA VAL A 11 1.63 9.83 44.23
C VAL A 11 1.62 8.60 43.33
N LEU A 12 2.36 7.53 43.65
CA LEU A 12 2.36 6.28 42.89
C LEU A 12 0.99 5.58 42.92
N ALA A 13 0.31 5.58 44.07
CA ALA A 13 -1.00 4.95 44.26
C ALA A 13 -2.14 5.66 43.48
N VAL A 14 -1.95 6.93 43.09
CA VAL A 14 -2.92 7.67 42.25
C VAL A 14 -2.52 7.63 40.78
N PHE A 15 -1.25 7.81 40.45
CA PHE A 15 -0.79 7.84 39.05
C PHE A 15 -0.84 6.47 38.37
N MET A 16 -0.56 5.38 39.08
CA MET A 16 -0.57 4.04 38.49
C MET A 16 -1.98 3.58 38.06
N PRO A 17 -3.05 3.70 38.87
CA PRO A 17 -4.40 3.36 38.40
C PRO A 17 -4.89 4.33 37.33
N LEU A 18 -4.52 5.60 37.37
CA LEU A 18 -4.86 6.57 36.31
C LEU A 18 -4.23 6.15 34.97
N MET A 19 -2.96 5.76 34.96
CA MET A 19 -2.26 5.24 33.79
C MET A 19 -2.87 3.92 33.28
N LEU A 20 -3.29 3.03 34.20
CA LEU A 20 -4.01 1.79 33.85
C LEU A 20 -5.39 2.05 33.24
N LEU A 21 -6.11 3.09 33.69
CA LEU A 21 -7.37 3.54 33.08
C LEU A 21 -7.15 4.03 31.64
N PHE A 22 -6.07 4.79 31.38
CA PHE A 22 -5.70 5.23 30.03
C PHE A 22 -5.23 4.10 29.09
N LEU A 23 -4.85 2.94 29.62
CA LEU A 23 -4.45 1.76 28.85
C LEU A 23 -5.63 0.89 28.38
N THR A 24 -6.88 1.18 28.80
CA THR A 24 -8.07 0.37 28.44
C THR A 24 -8.81 0.84 27.18
N GLY A 25 -8.34 1.91 26.53
CA GLY A 25 -8.91 2.42 25.28
C GLY A 25 -8.40 1.70 24.04
N CYS A 26 -8.70 0.41 23.87
CA CYS A 26 -8.33 -0.33 22.67
C CYS A 26 -9.54 -0.60 21.77
N GLY A 27 -9.56 0.06 20.61
CA GLY A 27 -10.37 -0.32 19.45
C GLY A 27 -11.43 0.71 19.09
N LEU A 28 -11.13 1.54 18.09
CA LEU A 28 -12.17 2.27 17.36
C LEU A 28 -13.06 1.25 16.61
N PRO A 29 -14.37 1.49 16.52
CA PRO A 29 -15.27 0.60 15.79
C PRO A 29 -14.92 0.64 14.30
N ARG A 30 -14.21 -0.38 13.85
CA ARG A 30 -14.00 -0.62 12.43
C ARG A 30 -15.33 -1.00 11.80
N ASN A 31 -15.53 -0.60 10.54
CA ASN A 31 -16.58 -1.14 9.70
C ASN A 31 -15.95 -2.14 8.70
N PRO A 32 -15.49 -3.33 9.16
CA PRO A 32 -14.95 -4.31 8.25
C PRO A 32 -16.05 -4.80 7.32
N VAL A 33 -15.66 -5.27 6.14
CA VAL A 33 -16.58 -6.03 5.29
C VAL A 33 -17.11 -7.21 6.11
N PRO A 34 -18.44 -7.39 6.23
CA PRO A 34 -19.00 -8.53 6.95
C PRO A 34 -18.40 -9.84 6.43
N LEU A 35 -18.10 -10.80 7.31
CA LEU A 35 -17.41 -12.04 6.94
C LEU A 35 -18.10 -12.76 5.77
N ALA A 36 -19.44 -12.74 5.75
CA ALA A 36 -20.26 -13.33 4.68
C ALA A 36 -20.09 -12.65 3.30
N ARG A 37 -19.51 -11.45 3.23
CA ARG A 37 -19.36 -10.63 2.01
C ARG A 37 -17.90 -10.51 1.55
N ILE A 38 -16.94 -11.13 2.25
CA ILE A 38 -15.52 -11.10 1.86
C ILE A 38 -15.31 -11.64 0.44
N SER A 39 -16.05 -12.70 0.09
CA SER A 39 -16.07 -13.33 -1.23
C SER A 39 -16.71 -12.47 -2.32
N ASP A 40 -17.59 -11.54 -1.95
CA ASP A 40 -18.48 -10.86 -2.89
C ASP A 40 -17.86 -9.61 -3.50
N GLY A 41 -16.75 -9.12 -2.95
CA GLY A 41 -16.07 -7.95 -3.51
C GLY A 41 -15.68 -8.22 -4.96
N ARG A 42 -16.31 -7.53 -5.89
CA ARG A 42 -16.00 -7.57 -7.33
C ARG A 42 -15.75 -6.15 -7.79
N LEU A 43 -14.81 -5.99 -8.73
CA LEU A 43 -14.68 -4.73 -9.44
C LEU A 43 -15.90 -4.56 -10.35
N ALA A 44 -16.58 -3.42 -10.25
CA ALA A 44 -17.74 -3.13 -11.09
C ALA A 44 -17.35 -3.23 -12.57
N GLY A 45 -18.11 -3.97 -13.36
CA GLY A 45 -17.81 -4.23 -14.78
C GLY A 45 -16.79 -5.34 -15.05
N PHE A 46 -16.12 -5.89 -14.03
CA PHE A 46 -15.11 -6.94 -14.22
C PHE A 46 -15.45 -8.21 -13.43
N SER A 47 -15.81 -9.29 -14.14
CA SER A 47 -16.24 -10.56 -13.52
C SER A 47 -15.09 -11.55 -13.25
N LYS A 48 -13.94 -11.41 -13.93
CA LYS A 48 -12.82 -12.39 -13.90
C LYS A 48 -11.48 -11.85 -13.35
N VAL A 49 -11.43 -10.61 -12.86
CA VAL A 49 -10.16 -9.96 -12.46
C VAL A 49 -9.76 -10.20 -10.99
N ARG A 50 -10.70 -10.65 -10.15
CA ARG A 50 -10.43 -10.99 -8.74
C ARG A 50 -10.89 -12.43 -8.50
N PHE A 51 -9.98 -13.24 -7.99
CA PHE A 51 -10.23 -14.62 -7.60
C PHE A 51 -9.55 -14.90 -6.27
N TRP A 52 -10.11 -15.84 -5.52
CA TRP A 52 -9.45 -16.40 -4.33
C TRP A 52 -8.67 -17.65 -4.75
N ASP A 53 -7.60 -17.97 -4.01
CA ASP A 53 -6.66 -19.07 -4.30
C ASP A 53 -7.37 -20.40 -4.64
N VAL A 54 -8.41 -20.75 -3.88
CA VAL A 54 -9.25 -21.96 -4.10
C VAL A 54 -10.18 -21.91 -5.31
N GLN A 55 -10.39 -20.76 -5.94
CA GLN A 55 -11.21 -20.56 -7.14
C GLN A 55 -10.34 -20.23 -8.37
N TYR A 56 -9.01 -20.26 -8.22
CA TYR A 56 -8.09 -19.90 -9.26
C TYR A 56 -8.06 -21.00 -10.33
N ASN A 57 -8.83 -20.78 -11.41
CA ASN A 57 -8.69 -21.52 -12.66
C ASN A 57 -8.35 -20.49 -13.76
N PRO A 58 -7.09 -20.03 -13.83
CA PRO A 58 -6.71 -19.02 -14.80
C PRO A 58 -6.93 -19.59 -16.20
N ASP A 59 -7.76 -18.91 -16.98
CA ASP A 59 -7.86 -19.12 -18.43
C ASP A 59 -6.65 -18.46 -19.12
N VAL A 60 -5.46 -18.69 -18.57
CA VAL A 60 -4.19 -18.26 -19.14
C VAL A 60 -3.70 -19.44 -19.97
N SER A 61 -4.29 -19.60 -21.15
CA SER A 61 -3.70 -20.41 -22.19
C SER A 61 -2.43 -19.70 -22.65
N ILE A 62 -1.29 -20.05 -22.07
CA ILE A 62 0.01 -19.71 -22.68
C ILE A 62 0.05 -20.55 -23.95
N ASP A 63 -0.28 -19.92 -25.08
CA ASP A 63 -0.22 -20.59 -26.38
C ASP A 63 1.21 -21.06 -26.59
N SER A 64 1.41 -22.38 -26.52
CA SER A 64 2.72 -23.02 -26.67
C SER A 64 3.28 -22.86 -28.08
N LYS A 65 2.50 -22.31 -29.01
CA LYS A 65 2.92 -21.93 -30.35
C LYS A 65 3.75 -20.65 -30.41
N ASP A 66 3.75 -19.84 -29.34
CA ASP A 66 4.51 -18.60 -29.16
C ASP A 66 5.64 -18.79 -28.11
N SER A 67 6.27 -19.96 -28.13
CA SER A 67 7.21 -20.43 -27.09
C SER A 67 8.56 -19.70 -27.05
N SER A 68 8.82 -18.74 -27.92
CA SER A 68 10.11 -18.04 -27.98
C SER A 68 10.26 -16.90 -26.98
N ASP A 69 9.17 -16.39 -26.38
CA ASP A 69 9.24 -15.21 -25.49
C ASP A 69 8.25 -15.23 -24.31
N CYS A 70 8.32 -16.29 -23.50
CA CYS A 70 7.60 -16.33 -22.21
C CYS A 70 8.39 -15.59 -21.13
N SER A 71 8.36 -14.26 -21.19
CA SER A 71 9.06 -13.39 -20.23
C SER A 71 8.18 -13.06 -19.02
N PHE A 72 8.76 -13.17 -17.83
CA PHE A 72 8.14 -12.89 -16.54
C PHE A 72 8.88 -11.75 -15.84
N LEU A 73 8.14 -10.85 -15.19
CA LEU A 73 8.71 -9.78 -14.37
C LEU A 73 8.17 -9.87 -12.95
N ALA A 74 9.07 -9.86 -11.96
CA ALA A 74 8.72 -9.84 -10.54
C ALA A 74 9.29 -8.56 -9.90
N LEU A 75 8.40 -7.75 -9.32
CA LEU A 75 8.74 -6.43 -8.77
C LEU A 75 8.58 -6.44 -7.26
N SER A 76 9.67 -6.16 -6.54
CA SER A 76 9.65 -6.06 -5.09
C SER A 76 9.05 -4.73 -4.62
N GLY A 77 8.78 -4.65 -3.32
CA GLY A 77 8.52 -3.37 -2.64
C GLY A 77 9.79 -2.54 -2.53
N GLY A 78 9.64 -1.26 -2.15
CA GLY A 78 10.80 -0.37 -1.98
C GLY A 78 10.51 1.06 -1.57
N GLY A 79 9.24 1.45 -1.42
CA GLY A 79 8.86 2.84 -1.16
C GLY A 79 9.39 3.77 -2.24
N ALA A 80 10.09 4.83 -1.83
CA ALA A 80 10.75 5.77 -2.74
C ALA A 80 11.82 5.12 -3.65
N LYS A 81 12.38 3.96 -3.27
CA LYS A 81 13.32 3.21 -4.12
C LYS A 81 12.65 2.61 -5.37
N GLY A 82 11.32 2.68 -5.47
CA GLY A 82 10.60 2.38 -6.72
C GLY A 82 11.09 3.18 -7.92
N ALA A 83 11.66 4.37 -7.70
CA ALA A 83 12.29 5.17 -8.76
C ALA A 83 13.41 4.43 -9.50
N PHE A 84 14.15 3.55 -8.81
CA PHE A 84 15.12 2.67 -9.47
C PHE A 84 14.43 1.69 -10.42
N GLY A 85 13.34 1.06 -9.99
CA GLY A 85 12.56 0.14 -10.82
C GLY A 85 11.94 0.84 -12.04
N ALA A 86 11.39 2.03 -11.85
CA ALA A 86 10.85 2.86 -12.92
C ALA A 86 11.95 3.24 -13.93
N GLY A 87 13.09 3.73 -13.46
CA GLY A 87 14.23 4.10 -14.31
C GLY A 87 14.84 2.90 -15.03
N PHE A 88 14.93 1.75 -14.37
CA PHE A 88 15.39 0.51 -14.98
C PHE A 88 14.48 0.06 -16.13
N LEU A 89 13.16 0.10 -15.93
CA LEU A 89 12.20 -0.27 -16.98
C LEU A 89 12.23 0.71 -18.17
N ASN A 90 12.34 2.01 -17.90
CA ASN A 90 12.52 3.02 -18.94
C ASN A 90 13.82 2.79 -19.73
N GLY A 91 14.95 2.60 -19.04
CA GLY A 91 16.23 2.35 -19.69
C GLY A 91 16.27 1.03 -20.47
N TRP A 92 15.55 0.00 -20.01
CA TRP A 92 15.43 -1.27 -20.75
C TRP A 92 14.58 -1.11 -22.01
N THR A 93 13.56 -0.24 -21.98
CA THR A 93 12.84 0.18 -23.18
C THR A 93 13.78 0.94 -24.12
N ASP A 94 14.54 1.91 -23.61
CA ASP A 94 15.47 2.72 -24.41
C ASP A 94 16.55 1.86 -25.09
N SER A 95 16.98 0.77 -24.46
CA SER A 95 17.93 -0.17 -25.07
C SER A 95 17.31 -1.02 -26.18
N GLY A 96 15.99 -0.96 -26.38
CA GLY A 96 15.26 -1.73 -27.39
C GLY A 96 15.19 -3.23 -27.11
N THR A 97 15.57 -3.66 -25.90
CA THR A 97 15.69 -5.08 -25.53
C THR A 97 14.74 -5.50 -24.41
N ARG A 98 13.82 -4.62 -23.99
CA ARG A 98 12.80 -4.95 -23.00
C ARG A 98 11.82 -5.97 -23.58
N PRO A 99 11.67 -7.16 -22.95
CA PRO A 99 10.72 -8.14 -23.40
C PRO A 99 9.26 -7.69 -23.23
N ASN A 100 8.37 -8.25 -24.03
CA ASN A 100 6.94 -8.19 -23.76
C ASN A 100 6.60 -9.22 -22.65
N PHE A 101 6.33 -8.74 -21.44
CA PHE A 101 6.06 -9.61 -20.30
C PHE A 101 4.66 -10.22 -20.40
N LYS A 102 4.57 -11.55 -20.40
CA LYS A 102 3.27 -12.25 -20.33
C LYS A 102 2.69 -12.20 -18.92
N ILE A 103 3.55 -12.15 -17.90
CA ILE A 103 3.18 -12.11 -16.49
C ILE A 103 4.06 -11.08 -15.78
N VAL A 104 3.42 -10.16 -15.06
CA VAL A 104 4.08 -9.22 -14.16
C VAL A 104 3.47 -9.36 -12.77
N THR A 105 4.30 -9.56 -11.77
CA THR A 105 3.88 -9.60 -10.36
C THR A 105 4.55 -8.48 -9.58
N GLY A 106 3.90 -8.00 -8.53
CA GLY A 106 4.38 -6.87 -7.75
C GLY A 106 3.90 -6.90 -6.32
N ILE A 107 4.77 -6.54 -5.37
CA ILE A 107 4.39 -6.33 -3.97
C ILE A 107 4.66 -4.89 -3.55
N SER A 108 3.77 -4.31 -2.74
CA SER A 108 3.90 -2.93 -2.25
C SER A 108 4.12 -1.94 -3.41
N THR A 109 5.20 -1.17 -3.42
CA THR A 109 5.59 -0.30 -4.54
C THR A 109 5.61 -1.02 -5.89
N GLY A 110 6.09 -2.27 -5.94
CA GLY A 110 6.08 -3.08 -7.15
C GLY A 110 4.66 -3.35 -7.66
N ALA A 111 3.64 -3.39 -6.80
CA ALA A 111 2.25 -3.55 -7.21
C ALA A 111 1.68 -2.32 -7.93
N LEU A 112 2.24 -1.13 -7.70
CA LEU A 112 1.89 0.10 -8.43
C LEU A 112 2.62 0.17 -9.79
N ILE A 113 3.86 -0.33 -9.85
CA ILE A 113 4.64 -0.38 -11.10
C ILE A 113 4.11 -1.47 -12.04
N ALA A 114 3.70 -2.63 -11.50
CA ALA A 114 3.37 -3.82 -12.28
C ALA A 114 2.34 -3.60 -13.40
N PRO A 115 1.22 -2.88 -13.21
CA PRO A 115 0.26 -2.62 -14.27
C PRO A 115 0.86 -1.80 -15.43
N LEU A 116 1.63 -0.76 -15.12
CA LEU A 116 2.29 0.07 -16.15
C LEU A 116 3.36 -0.74 -16.87
N ALA A 117 4.12 -1.55 -16.13
CA ALA A 117 5.14 -2.42 -16.70
C ALA A 117 4.56 -3.49 -17.64
N PHE A 118 3.36 -3.99 -17.32
CA PHE A 118 2.60 -4.95 -18.13
C PHE A 118 1.99 -4.32 -19.38
N LEU A 119 1.49 -3.08 -19.29
CA LEU A 119 0.95 -2.35 -20.44
C LEU A 119 2.03 -1.95 -21.46
N GLY A 120 3.31 -1.97 -21.06
CA GLY A 120 4.46 -1.82 -21.94
C GLY A 120 4.99 -0.39 -22.05
N SER A 121 5.81 -0.15 -23.06
CA SER A 121 6.60 1.08 -23.21
C SER A 121 5.77 2.36 -23.39
N GLU A 122 4.54 2.25 -23.89
CA GLU A 122 3.61 3.40 -24.02
C GLU A 122 3.29 4.07 -22.68
N TYR A 123 3.51 3.35 -21.57
CA TYR A 123 3.23 3.84 -20.21
C TYR A 123 4.50 4.22 -19.44
N ASP A 124 5.67 4.19 -20.09
CA ASP A 124 6.95 4.47 -19.43
C ASP A 124 7.05 5.92 -18.96
N ASP A 125 6.47 6.87 -19.70
CA ASP A 125 6.38 8.28 -19.28
C ASP A 125 5.54 8.44 -18.01
N LYS A 126 4.37 7.79 -17.95
CA LYS A 126 3.53 7.80 -16.74
C LYS A 126 4.22 7.12 -15.57
N LEU A 127 4.93 6.02 -15.82
CA LEU A 127 5.71 5.31 -14.81
C LEU A 127 6.84 6.21 -14.28
N ARG A 128 7.53 6.92 -15.17
CA ARG A 128 8.61 7.85 -14.81
C ARG A 128 8.07 9.03 -14.01
N GLU A 129 7.00 9.67 -14.46
CA GLU A 129 6.36 10.77 -13.75
C GLU A 129 5.99 10.33 -12.33
N SER A 130 5.33 9.17 -12.21
CA SER A 130 4.87 8.63 -10.93
C SER A 130 5.96 8.40 -9.88
N TYR A 131 7.23 8.29 -10.29
CA TYR A 131 8.35 8.06 -9.38
C TYR A 131 9.41 9.16 -9.39
N THR A 132 9.20 10.23 -10.15
CA THR A 132 10.10 11.40 -10.19
C THR A 132 9.45 12.68 -9.67
N THR A 133 8.13 12.80 -9.73
CA THR A 133 7.40 14.00 -9.29
C THR A 133 6.70 13.82 -7.95
N ILE A 134 6.44 12.57 -7.54
CA ILE A 134 5.69 12.25 -6.33
C ILE A 134 6.62 12.04 -5.13
N THR A 135 6.39 12.77 -4.05
CA THR A 135 7.12 12.59 -2.78
C THR A 135 6.27 11.80 -1.77
N THR A 136 6.90 11.25 -0.72
CA THR A 136 6.20 10.51 0.33
C THR A 136 5.05 11.30 0.98
N ARG A 137 5.15 12.64 1.04
CA ARG A 137 4.10 13.50 1.60
C ARG A 137 2.87 13.59 0.69
N ASP A 138 3.03 13.36 -0.60
CA ASP A 138 1.94 13.37 -1.58
C ASP A 138 1.14 12.04 -1.56
N ILE A 139 1.69 11.02 -0.90
CA ILE A 139 1.14 9.65 -0.84
C ILE A 139 0.58 9.35 0.56
N LEU A 140 1.25 9.86 1.60
CA LEU A 140 0.94 9.60 3.01
C LEU A 140 0.73 10.90 3.76
N ASP A 141 -0.47 11.06 4.32
CA ASP A 141 -0.75 12.13 5.27
C ASP A 141 -0.45 11.64 6.69
N VAL A 142 0.75 11.99 7.18
CA VAL A 142 1.25 11.54 8.50
C VAL A 142 0.53 12.30 9.60
N GLN A 143 -0.21 11.55 10.43
CA GLN A 143 -0.96 12.11 11.56
C GLN A 143 0.01 12.37 12.72
N GLY A 144 0.52 13.60 12.81
CA GLY A 144 1.62 13.97 13.70
C GLY A 144 1.38 15.17 14.61
N LEU A 145 2.19 15.24 15.68
CA LEU A 145 2.20 16.24 16.74
C LEU A 145 2.32 17.70 16.24
N LEU A 146 2.91 17.89 15.06
CA LEU A 146 3.24 19.21 14.50
C LEU A 146 2.12 19.86 13.66
N GLY A 147 0.99 19.18 13.43
CA GLY A 147 -0.13 19.73 12.66
C GLY A 147 -1.48 19.76 13.41
N PHE A 148 -1.78 18.73 14.20
CA PHE A 148 -3.09 18.55 14.84
C PHE A 148 -3.03 18.05 16.30
N GLY A 149 -1.85 18.08 16.94
CA GLY A 149 -1.65 17.66 18.34
C GLY A 149 -1.57 16.14 18.55
N ILE A 150 -1.59 15.67 19.82
CA ILE A 150 -1.56 14.23 20.18
C ILE A 150 -2.88 13.49 19.91
N LEU A 151 -3.99 14.23 19.77
CA LEU A 151 -5.34 13.67 19.71
C LEU A 151 -5.50 12.64 18.56
N PRO A 152 -5.08 12.92 17.32
CA PRO A 152 -5.18 11.97 16.21
C PRO A 152 -4.31 10.73 16.38
N ILE A 153 -3.22 10.78 17.17
CA ILE A 153 -2.40 9.60 17.46
C ILE A 153 -3.12 8.69 18.48
N LEU A 154 -3.89 9.29 19.40
CA LEU A 154 -4.66 8.57 20.41
C LEU A 154 -6.02 8.06 19.88
N THR A 155 -6.60 8.74 18.90
CA THR A 155 -7.93 8.43 18.34
C THR A 155 -7.89 8.03 16.87
N GLY A 156 -6.72 7.86 16.26
CA GLY A 156 -6.56 7.48 14.86
C GLY A 156 -6.30 5.99 14.70
N GLU A 157 -6.79 5.42 13.61
CA GLU A 157 -6.63 3.99 13.31
C GLU A 157 -5.28 3.64 12.64
N SER A 158 -4.51 4.65 12.23
CA SER A 158 -3.26 4.50 11.48
C SER A 158 -2.37 5.72 11.68
N TYR A 159 -1.05 5.51 11.73
CA TYR A 159 -0.06 6.58 11.85
C TYR A 159 -0.08 7.55 10.65
N ALA A 160 -0.52 7.07 9.49
CA ALA A 160 -0.70 7.88 8.29
C ALA A 160 -1.98 7.48 7.56
N SER A 161 -2.64 8.45 6.93
CA SER A 161 -3.77 8.24 6.02
C SER A 161 -3.25 8.04 4.60
N THR A 162 -3.81 7.07 3.89
CA THR A 162 -3.49 6.75 2.48
C THR A 162 -4.47 7.40 1.49
N LYS A 163 -5.34 8.30 1.97
CA LYS A 163 -6.33 9.00 1.12
C LYS A 163 -5.71 9.76 -0.07
N PRO A 164 -4.55 10.44 0.06
CA PRO A 164 -3.89 11.06 -1.08
C PRO A 164 -3.50 10.04 -2.17
N LEU A 165 -2.91 8.91 -1.79
CA LEU A 165 -2.60 7.81 -2.70
C LEU A 165 -3.84 7.27 -3.39
N GLN A 166 -4.94 7.11 -2.66
CA GLN A 166 -6.20 6.62 -3.23
C GLN A 166 -6.72 7.54 -4.35
N ASN A 167 -6.68 8.85 -4.13
CA ASN A 167 -7.11 9.82 -5.14
C ASN A 167 -6.22 9.75 -6.38
N MET A 168 -4.91 9.70 -6.19
CA MET A 168 -3.94 9.63 -7.28
C MET A 168 -4.09 8.35 -8.12
N ILE A 169 -4.34 7.20 -7.49
CA ILE A 169 -4.66 5.96 -8.21
C ILE A 169 -5.97 6.13 -9.00
N SER A 170 -6.99 6.77 -8.41
CA SER A 170 -8.25 7.04 -9.11
C SER A 170 -8.02 7.86 -10.37
N ASP A 171 -7.27 8.97 -10.27
CA ASP A 171 -7.00 9.86 -11.40
C ASP A 171 -6.24 9.15 -12.53
N MET A 172 -5.34 8.22 -12.19
CA MET A 172 -4.63 7.41 -13.20
C MET A 172 -5.50 6.37 -13.90
N LEU A 173 -6.51 5.81 -13.19
CA LEU A 173 -7.35 4.72 -13.69
C LEU A 173 -8.65 5.19 -14.35
N THR A 174 -9.15 6.37 -13.96
CA THR A 174 -10.41 6.95 -14.46
C THR A 174 -10.16 8.38 -14.98
N PRO A 175 -9.63 8.53 -16.20
CA PRO A 175 -9.43 9.85 -16.82
C PRO A 175 -10.74 10.53 -17.22
#